data_AF-A0A967NZE7-F1
#
_entry.id   AF-A0A967NZE7-F1
#
_cell.length_a   1.000
_cell.length_b   1.000
_cell.length_c   1.000
_cell.angle_alpha   90.00
_cell.angle_beta   90.00
_cell.angle_gamma   90.00
#
_symmetry.space_group_name_H-M   'P 1'
#
loop_
_entity.id
_entity.type
_entity.pdbx_description
1 polymer ?
#
loop_
_entity_poly.entity_id
_entity_poly.type
_entity_poly.pdbx_seq_one_letter_code
_entity_poly.pdbx_strand_id
1 'polypeptide(L)'
;MAFKELMDIRWLYQGFVITTVLIGLVGIWATIRLIRGGPDVFRNAMIILVIGTLIGGIHYFTSLTMRGKAAPANVKFYLNIITLVIFLLYYIPGIRDRVDFSERRGNSKAEKAASAGMVSIVAGVITVTVFQWAAPSHTLNGENWVYVFYTPLMVSGTLLLAGGLGALTWGIRELFKQEITQNSMEFSEIHQ
;
A
#
# COMPACT_ATOMS: atom_id res chain seq x y z
N MET A 1 26.62 -29.92 -4.76
CA MET A 1 25.86 -30.16 -3.51
C MET A 1 24.67 -29.21 -3.35
N ALA A 2 24.80 -27.90 -3.61
CA ALA A 2 23.71 -26.91 -3.49
C ALA A 2 22.41 -27.22 -4.26
N PHE A 3 22.48 -27.83 -5.46
CA PHE A 3 21.28 -28.19 -6.24
C PHE A 3 20.43 -29.29 -5.58
N LYS A 4 21.05 -30.21 -4.82
CA LYS A 4 20.37 -31.35 -4.19
C LYS A 4 19.62 -30.91 -2.92
N GLU A 5 20.19 -29.99 -2.14
CA GLU A 5 19.52 -29.34 -1.00
C GLU A 5 18.35 -28.45 -1.45
N LEU A 6 18.49 -27.76 -2.58
CA LEU A 6 17.40 -26.98 -3.17
C LEU A 6 16.20 -27.84 -3.61
N MET A 7 16.41 -29.11 -4.00
CA MET A 7 15.32 -29.99 -4.41
C MET A 7 14.47 -30.51 -3.25
N ASP A 8 15.05 -30.66 -2.07
CA ASP A 8 14.40 -31.29 -0.91
C ASP A 8 13.45 -30.31 -0.18
N ILE A 9 13.75 -29.01 -0.23
CA ILE A 9 13.02 -27.96 0.50
C ILE A 9 11.94 -27.28 -0.36
N ARG A 10 11.74 -27.73 -1.62
CA ARG A 10 10.79 -27.11 -2.57
C ARG A 10 9.36 -27.08 -2.05
N TRP A 11 8.92 -28.14 -1.38
CA TRP A 11 7.56 -28.25 -0.84
C TRP A 11 7.30 -27.18 0.23
N LEU A 12 8.30 -26.91 1.08
CA LEU A 12 8.23 -25.89 2.12
C LEU A 12 8.16 -24.50 1.49
N TYR A 13 9.00 -24.23 0.49
CA TYR A 13 8.96 -22.97 -0.26
C TYR A 13 7.62 -22.76 -0.97
N GLN A 14 7.09 -23.78 -1.66
CA GLN A 14 5.77 -23.73 -2.28
C GLN A 14 4.67 -23.45 -1.26
N GLY A 15 4.73 -24.10 -0.08
CA GLY A 15 3.83 -23.84 1.03
C GLY A 15 3.85 -22.38 1.47
N PHE A 16 5.04 -21.78 1.62
CA PHE A 16 5.17 -20.36 1.93
C PHE A 16 4.63 -19.45 0.83
N VAL A 17 4.90 -19.74 -0.44
CA VAL A 17 4.38 -18.95 -1.56
C VAL A 17 2.85 -18.99 -1.57
N ILE A 18 2.24 -20.18 -1.49
CA ILE A 18 0.77 -20.32 -1.48
C ILE A 18 0.17 -19.57 -0.29
N THR A 19 0.71 -19.78 0.91
CA THR A 19 0.19 -19.15 2.14
C THR A 19 0.30 -17.63 2.07
N THR A 20 1.46 -17.10 1.68
CA THR A 20 1.64 -15.64 1.57
C THR A 20 0.80 -15.02 0.45
N VAL A 21 0.52 -15.75 -0.63
CA VAL A 21 -0.42 -15.31 -1.68
C VAL A 21 -1.84 -15.25 -1.14
N LEU A 22 -2.31 -16.28 -0.42
CA LEU A 22 -3.64 -16.29 0.19
C LEU A 22 -3.82 -15.13 1.18
N ILE A 23 -2.82 -14.86 2.02
CA ILE A 23 -2.82 -13.70 2.93
C ILE A 23 -2.89 -12.40 2.13
N GLY A 24 -2.14 -12.29 1.03
CA GLY A 24 -2.21 -11.13 0.13
C GLY A 24 -3.61 -10.90 -0.43
N LEU A 25 -4.31 -11.96 -0.87
CA LEU A 25 -5.69 -11.88 -1.34
C LEU A 25 -6.66 -11.44 -0.23
N VAL A 26 -6.50 -11.98 0.98
CA VAL A 26 -7.26 -11.56 2.16
C VAL A 26 -6.95 -10.09 2.51
N GLY A 27 -5.71 -9.64 2.30
CA GLY A 27 -5.31 -8.24 2.43
C GLY A 27 -6.02 -7.33 1.44
N ILE A 28 -6.15 -7.73 0.16
CA ILE A 28 -6.94 -6.99 -0.84
C ILE A 28 -8.39 -6.84 -0.37
N TRP A 29 -8.99 -7.93 0.11
CA TRP A 29 -10.33 -7.89 0.67
C TRP A 29 -10.44 -6.92 1.87
N ALA A 30 -9.45 -6.92 2.76
CA ALA A 30 -9.42 -6.03 3.92
C ALA A 30 -9.30 -4.56 3.49
N THR A 31 -8.47 -4.25 2.50
CA THR A 31 -8.37 -2.90 1.91
C THR A 31 -9.71 -2.45 1.33
N ILE A 32 -10.41 -3.31 0.59
CA ILE A 32 -11.75 -2.99 0.07
C ILE A 32 -12.74 -2.73 1.22
N ARG A 33 -12.68 -3.51 2.31
CA ARG A 33 -13.52 -3.31 3.50
C ARG A 33 -13.20 -2.01 4.22
N LEU A 34 -11.93 -1.65 4.37
CA LEU A 34 -11.50 -0.37 4.95
C LEU A 34 -12.05 0.82 4.16
N ILE A 35 -12.04 0.74 2.82
CA ILE A 35 -12.60 1.80 1.95
C ILE A 35 -14.13 1.88 2.07
N ARG A 36 -14.80 0.73 2.17
CA ARG A 36 -16.27 0.67 2.24
C ARG A 36 -16.81 1.01 3.63
N GLY A 37 -15.97 0.98 4.66
CA GLY A 37 -16.38 1.10 6.03
C GLY A 37 -17.06 -0.17 6.57
N GLY A 38 -17.13 -0.27 7.90
CA GLY A 38 -17.94 -1.27 8.59
C GLY A 38 -17.48 -1.53 10.02
N PRO A 39 -18.27 -2.31 10.79
CA PRO A 39 -17.83 -2.74 12.11
C PRO A 39 -16.57 -3.60 12.00
N ASP A 40 -15.66 -3.45 12.96
CA ASP A 40 -14.43 -4.24 13.10
C ASP A 40 -13.44 -4.20 11.92
N VAL A 41 -13.67 -3.42 10.85
CA VAL A 41 -12.80 -3.44 9.66
C VAL A 41 -11.35 -3.09 9.98
N PHE A 42 -11.14 -2.13 10.88
CA PHE A 42 -9.80 -1.75 11.35
C PHE A 42 -9.13 -2.89 12.12
N ARG A 43 -9.88 -3.56 13.02
CA ARG A 43 -9.39 -4.71 13.79
C ARG A 43 -9.04 -5.88 12.87
N ASN A 44 -9.89 -6.18 11.90
CA ASN A 44 -9.66 -7.24 10.93
C ASN A 44 -8.40 -6.97 10.09
N ALA A 45 -8.24 -5.74 9.59
CA ALA A 45 -7.03 -5.33 8.88
C ALA A 45 -5.77 -5.47 9.74
N MET A 46 -5.82 -5.03 11.00
CA MET A 46 -4.73 -5.21 11.96
C MET A 46 -4.35 -6.69 12.15
N ILE A 47 -5.33 -7.56 12.36
CA ILE A 47 -5.10 -9.01 12.52
C ILE A 47 -4.45 -9.59 11.27
N ILE A 48 -4.94 -9.26 10.08
CA ILE A 48 -4.39 -9.72 8.81
C ILE A 48 -2.94 -9.25 8.64
N LEU A 49 -2.66 -7.98 8.97
CA LEU A 49 -1.31 -7.42 8.93
C LEU A 49 -0.38 -8.13 9.93
N VAL A 50 -0.82 -8.42 11.15
CA VAL A 50 -0.05 -9.18 12.14
C VAL A 50 0.26 -10.59 11.63
N ILE A 51 -0.76 -11.32 11.17
CA ILE A 51 -0.59 -12.68 10.62
C ILE A 51 0.35 -12.65 9.41
N GLY A 52 0.17 -11.69 8.51
CA GLY A 52 1.03 -11.49 7.35
C GLY A 52 2.47 -11.16 7.71
N THR A 53 2.70 -10.36 8.76
CA THR A 53 4.05 -10.05 9.25
C THR A 53 4.71 -11.29 9.83
N LEU A 54 4.01 -12.07 10.65
CA LEU A 54 4.56 -13.28 11.26
C LEU A 54 4.92 -14.32 10.20
N ILE A 55 3.98 -14.66 9.32
CA ILE A 55 4.20 -15.67 8.27
C ILE A 55 5.20 -15.17 7.22
N GLY A 56 5.11 -13.91 6.83
CA GLY A 56 6.05 -13.27 5.91
C GLY A 56 7.46 -13.20 6.47
N GLY A 57 7.60 -12.95 7.77
CA GLY A 57 8.88 -12.95 8.48
C GLY A 57 9.51 -14.33 8.49
N ILE A 58 8.75 -15.37 8.84
CA ILE A 58 9.22 -16.77 8.78
C ILE A 58 9.69 -17.10 7.36
N HIS A 59 8.90 -16.76 6.34
CA HIS A 59 9.28 -16.99 4.94
C HIS A 59 10.56 -16.23 4.54
N TYR A 60 10.69 -14.97 4.94
CA TYR A 60 11.88 -14.14 4.69
C TYR A 60 13.13 -14.73 5.33
N PHE A 61 13.11 -15.00 6.65
CA PHE A 61 14.28 -15.51 7.37
C PHE A 61 14.65 -16.92 6.94
N THR A 62 13.67 -17.78 6.66
CA THR A 62 13.91 -19.11 6.11
C THR A 62 14.60 -19.02 4.74
N SER A 63 14.10 -18.15 3.85
CA SER A 63 14.71 -17.93 2.54
C SER A 63 16.13 -17.38 2.65
N LEU A 64 16.35 -16.43 3.55
CA LEU A 64 17.67 -15.83 3.76
C LEU A 64 18.69 -16.86 4.27
N THR A 65 18.29 -17.68 5.26
CA THR A 65 19.16 -18.69 5.87
C THR A 65 19.48 -19.82 4.88
N MET A 66 18.50 -20.26 4.09
CA MET A 66 18.68 -21.40 3.17
C MET A 66 19.31 -21.03 1.82
N ARG A 67 19.08 -19.81 1.32
CA ARG A 67 19.48 -19.41 -0.05
C ARG A 67 20.46 -18.24 -0.09
N GLY A 68 20.76 -17.62 1.05
CA GLY A 68 21.58 -16.39 1.14
C GLY A 68 20.90 -15.15 0.54
N LYS A 69 19.72 -15.30 -0.07
CA LYS A 69 18.93 -14.23 -0.71
C LYS A 69 17.46 -14.51 -0.49
N ALA A 70 16.69 -13.44 -0.29
CA ALA A 70 15.26 -13.56 0.01
C ALA A 70 14.38 -12.65 -0.87
N ALA A 71 14.87 -12.19 -2.02
CA ALA A 71 14.04 -11.47 -2.97
C ALA A 71 13.02 -12.42 -3.64
N PRO A 72 11.73 -12.05 -3.78
CA PRO A 72 11.08 -10.79 -3.33
C PRO A 72 10.42 -10.88 -1.94
N ALA A 73 10.62 -11.96 -1.17
CA ALA A 73 10.03 -12.13 0.15
C ALA A 73 10.41 -11.01 1.13
N ASN A 74 11.64 -10.49 1.06
CA ASN A 74 12.10 -9.33 1.84
C ASN A 74 11.24 -8.07 1.59
N VAL A 75 10.99 -7.72 0.33
CA VAL A 75 10.19 -6.53 -0.03
C VAL A 75 8.77 -6.67 0.51
N LYS A 76 8.14 -7.84 0.33
CA LYS A 76 6.79 -8.12 0.85
C LYS A 76 6.75 -7.98 2.37
N PHE A 77 7.73 -8.54 3.07
CA PHE A 77 7.82 -8.48 4.53
C PHE A 77 7.97 -7.05 5.04
N TYR A 78 8.90 -6.26 4.49
CA TYR A 78 9.11 -4.88 4.92
C TYR A 78 7.92 -3.97 4.63
N LEU A 79 7.27 -4.11 3.47
CA LEU A 79 6.05 -3.37 3.17
C LEU A 79 4.95 -3.69 4.19
N ASN A 80 4.75 -4.99 4.49
CA ASN A 80 3.73 -5.40 5.46
C ASN A 80 4.04 -4.89 6.87
N ILE A 81 5.31 -4.90 7.30
CA ILE A 81 5.73 -4.30 8.57
C ILE A 81 5.45 -2.80 8.61
N ILE A 82 5.85 -2.06 7.58
CA ILE A 82 5.64 -0.60 7.53
C ILE A 82 4.14 -0.29 7.61
N THR A 83 3.32 -1.02 6.85
CA THR A 83 1.86 -0.88 6.93
C THR A 83 1.32 -1.22 8.31
N LEU A 84 1.80 -2.31 8.94
CA LEU A 84 1.42 -2.67 10.31
C LEU A 84 1.79 -1.57 11.30
N VAL A 85 2.99 -0.99 11.20
CA VAL A 85 3.43 0.12 12.05
C VAL A 85 2.50 1.32 11.89
N ILE A 86 2.13 1.68 10.66
CA ILE A 86 1.18 2.78 10.41
C ILE A 86 -0.19 2.49 11.06
N PHE A 87 -0.69 1.25 10.95
CA PHE A 87 -1.95 0.86 11.58
C PHE A 87 -1.86 0.89 13.11
N LEU A 88 -0.72 0.47 13.68
CA LEU A 88 -0.47 0.58 15.12
C LEU A 88 -0.43 2.05 15.57
N LEU A 89 0.13 2.96 14.77
CA LEU A 89 0.07 4.40 15.05
C LEU A 89 -1.37 4.91 15.07
N TYR A 90 -2.23 4.47 14.14
CA TYR A 90 -3.66 4.81 14.16
C TYR A 90 -4.43 4.19 15.33
N TYR A 91 -3.87 3.20 16.01
CA TYR A 91 -4.48 2.59 17.19
C TYR A 91 -4.17 3.34 18.49
N ILE A 92 -3.21 4.26 18.49
CA ILE A 92 -2.82 5.03 19.67
C ILE A 92 -4.00 5.90 20.16
N PRO A 93 -4.30 5.94 21.47
CA PRO A 93 -5.31 6.82 22.04
C PRO A 93 -5.06 8.28 21.63
N GLY A 94 -6.11 9.01 21.23
CA GLY A 94 -6.01 10.39 20.73
C GLY A 94 -5.82 10.52 19.21
N ILE A 95 -5.13 9.58 18.55
CA ILE A 95 -5.11 9.49 17.07
C ILE A 95 -6.34 8.73 16.60
N ARG A 96 -6.65 7.62 17.27
CA ARG A 96 -7.80 6.77 16.96
C ARG A 96 -9.12 7.54 16.96
N ASP A 97 -9.27 8.52 17.84
CA ASP A 97 -10.49 9.34 17.94
C ASP A 97 -10.66 10.29 16.75
N ARG A 98 -9.61 10.51 15.96
CA ARG A 98 -9.61 11.35 14.75
C ARG A 98 -9.73 10.55 13.46
N VAL A 99 -9.59 9.22 13.52
CA VAL A 99 -9.61 8.34 12.35
C VAL A 99 -10.71 7.30 12.54
N ASP A 100 -11.79 7.46 11.77
CA ASP A 100 -12.92 6.55 11.81
C ASP A 100 -13.07 5.80 10.48
N PHE A 101 -13.05 4.46 10.59
CA PHE A 101 -13.23 3.50 9.50
C PHE A 101 -14.57 2.76 9.58
N SER A 102 -15.43 3.10 10.55
CA SER A 102 -16.73 2.45 10.73
C SER A 102 -17.72 2.84 9.63
N GLU A 103 -17.58 4.05 9.11
CA GLU A 103 -18.44 4.60 8.07
C GLU A 103 -17.70 4.75 6.73
N ARG A 104 -18.49 4.76 5.65
CA ARG A 104 -17.98 5.05 4.32
C ARG A 104 -17.77 6.57 4.16
N ARG A 105 -16.52 7.01 4.09
CA ARG A 105 -16.16 8.39 3.75
C ARG A 105 -15.81 8.56 2.27
N GLY A 106 -15.79 9.81 1.79
CA GLY A 106 -15.40 10.11 0.40
C GLY A 106 -16.54 9.94 -0.60
N ASN A 107 -17.72 10.48 -0.32
CA ASN A 107 -18.87 10.35 -1.21
C ASN A 107 -18.94 11.47 -2.25
N SER A 108 -18.38 12.64 -1.96
CA SER A 108 -18.35 13.76 -2.90
C SER A 108 -17.34 13.52 -4.03
N LYS A 109 -17.58 14.15 -5.18
CA LYS A 109 -16.63 14.10 -6.31
C LYS A 109 -15.27 14.69 -5.93
N ALA A 110 -15.26 15.72 -5.08
CA ALA A 110 -14.06 16.41 -4.63
C ALA A 110 -13.20 15.52 -3.71
N GLU A 111 -13.81 14.87 -2.72
CA GLU A 111 -13.11 13.94 -1.82
C GLU A 111 -12.52 12.74 -2.57
N LYS A 112 -13.27 12.19 -3.52
CA LYS A 112 -12.81 11.09 -4.38
C LYS A 112 -11.60 11.50 -5.21
N ALA A 113 -11.62 12.70 -5.79
CA ALA A 113 -10.49 13.20 -6.57
C ALA A 113 -9.26 13.51 -5.71
N ALA A 114 -9.44 14.09 -4.51
CA ALA A 114 -8.35 14.30 -3.58
C ALA A 114 -7.69 12.97 -3.18
N SER A 115 -8.51 11.97 -2.82
CA SER A 115 -8.03 10.63 -2.44
C SER A 115 -7.34 9.91 -3.59
N ALA A 116 -7.95 9.92 -4.80
CA ALA A 116 -7.37 9.32 -5.99
C ALA A 116 -6.07 10.03 -6.41
N GLY A 117 -6.00 11.36 -6.25
CA GLY A 117 -4.82 12.15 -6.49
C GLY A 117 -3.66 11.74 -5.59
N MET A 118 -3.91 11.63 -4.28
CA MET A 118 -2.90 11.18 -3.31
C MET A 118 -2.40 9.77 -3.61
N VAL A 119 -3.30 8.82 -3.87
CA VAL A 119 -2.94 7.44 -4.23
C VAL A 119 -2.09 7.41 -5.51
N SER A 120 -2.46 8.20 -6.51
CA SER A 120 -1.71 8.28 -7.78
C SER A 120 -0.32 8.86 -7.58
N ILE A 121 -0.15 9.88 -6.73
CA ILE A 121 1.18 10.43 -6.39
C ILE A 121 2.04 9.35 -5.74
N VAL A 122 1.52 8.66 -4.72
CA VAL A 122 2.27 7.60 -4.02
C VAL A 122 2.65 6.47 -4.99
N ALA A 123 1.71 6.01 -5.82
CA ALA A 123 1.96 5.00 -6.84
C ALA A 123 3.02 5.48 -7.86
N GLY A 124 2.95 6.74 -8.27
CA GLY A 124 3.93 7.37 -9.16
C GLY A 124 5.33 7.39 -8.56
N VAL A 125 5.48 7.82 -7.30
CA VAL A 125 6.77 7.81 -6.58
C VAL A 125 7.34 6.39 -6.51
N ILE A 126 6.54 5.40 -6.12
CA ILE A 126 6.99 4.00 -6.04
C ILE A 126 7.44 3.49 -7.42
N THR A 127 6.72 3.86 -8.48
CA THR A 127 7.01 3.43 -9.85
C THR A 127 8.32 4.02 -10.36
N VAL A 128 8.54 5.33 -10.21
CA VAL A 128 9.78 5.98 -10.70
C VAL A 128 11.01 5.60 -9.87
N THR A 129 10.83 5.18 -8.62
CA THR A 129 11.93 4.76 -7.73
C THR A 129 12.27 3.27 -7.84
N VAL A 130 11.59 2.49 -8.68
CA VAL A 130 11.79 1.03 -8.81
C VAL A 130 13.23 0.65 -9.12
N PHE A 131 13.97 1.48 -9.87
CA PHE A 131 15.38 1.26 -10.16
C PHE A 131 16.29 1.28 -8.93
N GLN A 132 15.87 1.93 -7.83
CA GLN A 132 16.67 2.01 -6.61
C GLN A 132 16.60 0.73 -5.77
N TRP A 133 15.43 0.08 -5.75
CA TRP A 133 15.19 -1.06 -4.85
C TRP A 133 15.05 -2.41 -5.58
N ALA A 134 14.64 -2.42 -6.85
CA ALA A 134 14.55 -3.66 -7.64
C ALA A 134 15.88 -4.03 -8.32
N ALA A 135 16.71 -3.04 -8.66
CA ALA A 135 17.98 -3.23 -9.38
C ALA A 135 18.89 -4.32 -8.79
N PRO A 136 19.18 -4.35 -7.47
CA PRO A 136 20.10 -5.34 -6.91
C PRO A 136 19.65 -6.80 -7.06
N SER A 137 18.35 -7.02 -7.29
CA SER A 137 17.74 -8.35 -7.41
C SER A 137 17.50 -8.81 -8.84
N HIS A 138 17.69 -7.94 -9.84
CA HIS A 138 17.39 -8.19 -11.25
C HIS A 138 18.63 -8.01 -12.14
N THR A 139 19.81 -8.32 -11.60
CA THR A 139 21.05 -8.38 -12.38
C THR A 139 21.34 -9.81 -12.80
N LEU A 140 21.47 -10.05 -14.10
CA LEU A 140 21.85 -11.34 -14.69
C LEU A 140 22.98 -11.10 -15.69
N ASN A 141 24.08 -11.84 -15.55
CA ASN A 141 25.29 -11.71 -16.38
C ASN A 141 25.91 -10.30 -16.40
N GLY A 142 25.81 -9.57 -15.29
CA GLY A 142 26.32 -8.19 -15.19
C GLY A 142 25.38 -7.13 -15.76
N GLU A 143 24.31 -7.53 -16.44
CA GLU A 143 23.29 -6.62 -16.95
C GLU A 143 22.10 -6.52 -15.99
N ASN A 144 21.56 -5.31 -15.83
CA ASN A 144 20.41 -5.06 -14.97
C ASN A 144 19.13 -4.98 -15.81
N TRP A 145 18.25 -5.96 -15.60
CA TRP A 145 17.05 -6.16 -16.40
C TRP A 145 15.91 -5.21 -16.03
N VAL A 146 16.01 -4.46 -14.92
CA VAL A 146 15.02 -3.42 -14.61
C VAL A 146 15.01 -2.34 -15.69
N TYR A 147 16.15 -2.10 -16.35
CA TYR A 147 16.25 -1.10 -17.41
C TYR A 147 15.51 -1.49 -18.70
N VAL A 148 15.16 -2.76 -18.90
CA VAL A 148 14.26 -3.17 -20.00
C VAL A 148 12.91 -2.45 -19.88
N PHE A 149 12.47 -2.19 -18.65
CA PHE A 149 11.23 -1.48 -18.35
C PHE A 149 11.42 0.02 -18.13
N TYR A 150 12.59 0.59 -18.48
CA TYR A 150 12.90 1.99 -18.18
C TYR A 150 11.81 2.95 -18.69
N THR A 151 11.56 2.94 -20.00
CA THR A 151 10.56 3.79 -20.64
C THR A 151 9.15 3.60 -20.08
N PRO A 152 8.57 2.39 -20.02
CA PRO A 152 7.21 2.23 -19.51
C PRO A 152 7.07 2.64 -18.04
N LEU A 153 8.07 2.38 -17.19
CA LEU A 153 8.04 2.77 -15.77
C LEU A 153 8.15 4.28 -15.60
N MET A 154 9.07 4.94 -16.33
CA MET A 154 9.24 6.38 -16.24
C MET A 154 8.02 7.13 -16.78
N VAL A 155 7.44 6.67 -17.90
CA VAL A 155 6.24 7.28 -18.49
C VAL A 155 5.04 7.09 -17.55
N SER A 156 4.74 5.85 -17.15
CA SER A 156 3.58 5.58 -16.28
C SER A 156 3.72 6.25 -14.92
N GLY A 157 4.90 6.19 -14.29
CA GLY A 157 5.16 6.85 -13.01
C GLY A 157 5.02 8.37 -13.11
N THR A 158 5.54 8.99 -14.16
CA THR A 158 5.40 10.45 -14.38
C THR A 158 3.95 10.85 -14.62
N LEU A 159 3.20 10.06 -15.41
CA LEU A 159 1.77 10.31 -15.65
C LEU A 159 0.96 10.19 -14.35
N LEU A 160 1.28 9.20 -13.50
CA LEU A 160 0.66 9.05 -12.18
C LEU A 160 0.97 10.24 -11.25
N LEU A 161 2.21 10.75 -11.27
CA LEU A 161 2.60 11.94 -10.50
C LEU A 161 1.86 13.18 -10.99
N ALA A 162 1.92 13.47 -12.29
CA ALA A 162 1.30 14.66 -12.88
C ALA A 162 -0.24 14.62 -12.76
N GLY A 163 -0.85 13.50 -13.12
CA GLY A 163 -2.28 13.29 -12.98
C GLY A 163 -2.73 13.31 -11.51
N GLY A 164 -1.93 12.72 -10.62
CA GLY A 164 -2.18 12.73 -9.18
C GLY A 164 -2.16 14.13 -8.58
N LEU A 165 -1.17 14.96 -8.94
CA LEU A 165 -1.10 16.37 -8.54
C LEU A 165 -2.30 17.16 -9.08
N GLY A 166 -2.68 16.95 -10.34
CA GLY A 166 -3.85 17.60 -10.93
C GLY A 166 -5.16 17.24 -10.22
N ALA A 167 -5.38 15.96 -9.94
CA ALA A 167 -6.57 15.50 -9.24
C ALA A 167 -6.62 15.97 -7.78
N LEU A 168 -5.49 15.95 -7.08
CA LEU A 168 -5.38 16.40 -5.69
C LEU A 168 -5.65 17.91 -5.57
N THR A 169 -5.00 18.72 -6.40
CA THR A 169 -5.19 20.18 -6.39
C THR A 169 -6.62 20.57 -6.75
N TRP A 170 -7.22 19.89 -7.73
CA TRP A 170 -8.63 20.08 -8.07
C TRP A 170 -9.56 19.72 -6.91
N GLY A 171 -9.36 18.54 -6.30
CA GLY A 171 -10.16 18.06 -5.19
C GLY A 171 -10.10 19.01 -3.98
N ILE A 172 -8.90 19.44 -3.59
CA ILE A 172 -8.70 20.38 -2.48
C ILE A 172 -9.39 21.72 -2.76
N ARG A 173 -9.22 22.28 -3.97
CA ARG A 173 -9.84 23.56 -4.34
C ARG A 173 -11.37 23.49 -4.26
N GLU A 174 -11.96 22.37 -4.67
CA GLU A 174 -13.41 22.19 -4.64
C GLU A 174 -13.95 21.99 -3.22
N LEU A 175 -13.21 21.30 -2.35
CA LEU A 175 -13.55 21.19 -0.93
C LEU A 175 -13.57 22.56 -0.24
N PHE A 176 -12.55 23.40 -0.48
CA PHE A 176 -12.53 24.76 0.08
C PHE A 176 -13.70 25.62 -0.39
N LYS A 177 -14.09 25.50 -1.67
CA LYS A 177 -15.27 26.22 -2.17
C LYS A 177 -16.56 25.77 -1.48
N GLN A 178 -16.73 24.46 -1.31
CA GLN A 178 -17.90 23.89 -0.63
C GLN A 178 -18.00 24.38 0.82
N GLU A 179 -16.89 24.40 1.54
CA GLU A 179 -16.81 24.91 2.92
C GLU A 179 -17.17 26.39 3.01
N ILE A 180 -16.63 27.23 2.12
CA ILE A 180 -16.96 28.67 2.06
C ILE A 180 -18.46 28.88 1.80
N THR A 181 -19.02 28.17 0.81
CA THR A 181 -20.45 28.28 0.48
C THR A 181 -21.32 27.83 1.66
N GLN A 182 -20.99 26.73 2.32
CA GLN A 182 -21.75 26.23 3.47
C GLN A 182 -21.75 27.24 4.62
N ASN A 183 -20.58 27.77 4.99
CA ASN A 183 -20.47 28.77 6.06
C ASN A 183 -21.24 30.06 5.73
N SER A 184 -21.26 30.46 4.45
CA SER A 184 -22.02 31.66 4.02
C SER A 184 -23.53 31.49 4.15
N MET A 185 -24.06 30.28 3.92
CA MET A 185 -25.48 29.99 4.08
C MET A 185 -25.88 29.97 5.56
N GLU A 186 -25.08 29.31 6.40
CA GLU A 186 -25.33 29.24 7.86
C GLU A 186 -25.33 30.64 8.50
N PHE A 187 -24.40 31.53 8.09
CA PHE A 187 -24.39 32.92 8.54
C PHE A 187 -25.66 33.67 8.14
N SER A 188 -26.21 33.43 6.95
CA SER A 188 -27.44 34.08 6.49
C SER A 188 -28.69 33.59 7.22
N GLU A 189 -28.74 32.32 7.65
CA GLU A 189 -29.86 31.75 8.40
C GLU A 189 -29.91 32.25 9.85
N ILE A 190 -28.75 32.52 10.48
CA ILE A 190 -28.67 33.03 11.85
C ILE A 190 -29.12 34.50 11.96
N HIS A 191 -29.05 35.26 10.86
CA HIS A 191 -29.31 36.70 10.82
C HIS A 191 -30.65 37.09 10.15
N GLN A 192 -31.54 36.11 9.92
CA GLN A 192 -32.96 36.34 9.58
C GLN A 192 -33.85 36.20 10.82
#